data_AF-A0AAW7Z9U7-F1
#
_entry.id   AF-A0AAW7Z9U7-F1
#
_cell.length_a   1.000
_cell.length_b   1.000
_cell.length_c   1.000
_cell.angle_alpha   90.00
_cell.angle_beta   90.00
_cell.angle_gamma   90.00
#
_symmetry.space_group_name_H-M   'P 1'
#
loop_
_entity.id
_entity.type
_entity.pdbx_description
1 polymer ?
#
loop_
_entity_poly.entity_id
_entity_poly.type
_entity_poly.pdbx_seq_one_letter_code
_entity_poly.pdbx_strand_id
1 'polypeptide(L)'
;MSYLNRLSGLTHKLAPLLAPLEQELAKWPGSDREKLRQFVVTVNAVKMEYSTMQAPGWLKSLDNIFAEIVDSHAKMARHLSRMLQKENAAYIIGMDNEVRNILRLSKKLNNKVNELSSTA
;
A
#
# COMPACT_ATOMS: atom_id res chain seq x y z
N MET A 1 10.58 18.24 9.25
CA MET A 1 10.84 16.97 8.52
C MET A 1 10.48 17.18 7.05
N SER A 2 11.35 16.87 6.09
CA SER A 2 11.08 17.10 4.66
C SER A 2 9.98 16.20 4.12
N TYR A 3 9.31 16.60 3.03
CA TYR A 3 8.29 15.78 2.37
C TYR A 3 8.82 14.39 2.00
N LEU A 4 10.04 14.31 1.44
CA LEU A 4 10.68 13.04 1.08
C LEU A 4 10.93 12.13 2.28
N ASN A 5 11.33 12.68 3.44
CA ASN A 5 11.52 11.89 4.65
C ASN A 5 10.18 11.31 5.16
N ARG A 6 9.11 12.11 5.10
CA ARG A 6 7.76 11.63 5.46
C ARG A 6 7.29 10.54 4.50
N LEU A 7 7.44 10.76 3.20
CA LEU A 7 7.04 9.80 2.18
C LEU A 7 7.82 8.48 2.29
N SER A 8 9.14 8.57 2.51
CA SER A 8 9.99 7.41 2.78
C SER A 8 9.48 6.64 4.01
N GLY A 9 9.16 7.33 5.11
CA GLY A 9 8.56 6.71 6.29
C GLY A 9 7.26 5.96 5.98
N LEU A 10 6.38 6.52 5.15
CA LEU A 10 5.16 5.84 4.72
C LEU A 10 5.43 4.62 3.83
N THR A 11 6.39 4.71 2.91
CA THR A 11 6.83 3.58 2.08
C THR A 11 7.34 2.43 2.96
N HIS A 12 8.12 2.71 3.99
CA HIS A 12 8.62 1.69 4.93
C HIS A 12 7.50 1.05 5.76
N LYS A 13 6.39 1.75 6.00
CA LYS A 13 5.21 1.18 6.65
C LYS A 13 4.43 0.25 5.71
N LEU A 14 4.33 0.58 4.41
CA LEU A 14 3.53 -0.19 3.44
C LEU A 14 4.28 -1.38 2.83
N ALA A 15 5.55 -1.20 2.45
CA ALA A 15 6.34 -2.20 1.75
C ALA A 15 6.35 -3.60 2.43
N PRO A 16 6.52 -3.73 3.76
CA PRO A 16 6.57 -5.04 4.40
C PRO A 16 5.19 -5.70 4.53
N LEU A 17 4.08 -5.02 4.21
CA LEU A 17 2.74 -5.54 4.46
C LEU A 17 2.27 -6.59 3.44
N LEU A 18 2.81 -6.56 2.21
CA LEU A 18 2.33 -7.43 1.13
C LEU A 18 2.67 -8.90 1.36
N ALA A 19 3.94 -9.22 1.63
CA ALA A 19 4.37 -10.61 1.76
C ALA A 19 3.69 -11.36 2.94
N PRO A 20 3.57 -10.78 4.15
CA PRO A 20 2.81 -11.39 5.23
C PRO A 20 1.32 -11.56 4.89
N LEU A 21 0.73 -10.59 4.17
CA LEU A 21 -0.66 -10.70 3.75
C LEU A 21 -0.86 -11.87 2.77
N GLU A 22 -0.02 -11.99 1.76
CA GLU A 22 -0.06 -13.11 0.80
C GLU A 22 0.04 -14.47 1.52
N GLN A 23 0.97 -14.58 2.48
CA GLN A 23 1.13 -15.78 3.31
C GLN A 23 -0.10 -16.10 4.15
N GLU A 24 -0.76 -15.10 4.73
CA GLU A 24 -1.96 -15.32 5.53
C GLU A 24 -3.17 -15.66 4.66
N LEU A 25 -3.33 -15.03 3.49
CA LEU A 25 -4.41 -15.34 2.55
C LEU A 25 -4.33 -16.77 2.00
N ALA A 26 -3.12 -17.28 1.76
CA ALA A 26 -2.90 -18.66 1.33
C ALA A 26 -3.41 -19.71 2.34
N LYS A 27 -3.60 -19.32 3.60
CA LYS A 27 -4.10 -20.20 4.67
C LYS A 27 -5.62 -20.19 4.81
N TRP A 28 -6.36 -19.41 4.02
CA TRP A 28 -7.80 -19.24 4.19
C TRP A 28 -8.54 -20.59 4.11
N PRO A 29 -9.49 -20.89 5.04
CA PRO A 29 -10.04 -20.02 6.10
C PRO A 29 -9.24 -19.96 7.42
N GLY A 30 -8.15 -20.72 7.56
CA GLY A 30 -7.29 -20.77 8.75
C GLY A 30 -6.34 -19.58 8.92
N SER A 31 -6.56 -18.47 8.22
CA SER A 31 -5.76 -17.26 8.33
C SER A 31 -5.87 -16.63 9.72
N ASP A 32 -4.78 -16.01 10.19
CA ASP A 32 -4.83 -15.21 11.41
C ASP A 32 -5.60 -13.90 11.16
N ARG A 33 -6.87 -13.87 11.61
CA ARG A 33 -7.75 -12.71 11.43
C ARG A 33 -7.19 -11.45 12.06
N GLU A 34 -6.39 -11.55 13.11
CA GLU A 34 -5.82 -10.37 13.77
C GLU A 34 -4.73 -9.74 12.93
N LYS A 35 -3.86 -10.53 12.29
CA LYS A 35 -2.89 -10.02 11.30
C LYS A 35 -3.58 -9.33 10.13
N LEU A 36 -4.67 -9.92 9.64
CA LEU A 36 -5.47 -9.33 8.56
C LEU A 36 -6.10 -7.99 8.99
N ARG A 37 -6.58 -7.86 10.24
CA ARG A 37 -7.06 -6.58 10.78
C ARG A 37 -5.93 -5.57 10.94
N GLN A 38 -4.78 -5.97 11.43
CA GLN A 38 -3.61 -5.10 11.56
C GLN A 38 -3.15 -4.54 10.21
N PHE A 39 -3.21 -5.34 9.13
CA PHE A 39 -3.01 -4.85 7.77
C PHE A 39 -3.97 -3.69 7.44
N VAL A 40 -5.28 -3.88 7.65
CA VAL A 40 -6.31 -2.86 7.38
C VAL A 40 -6.05 -1.58 8.18
N VAL A 41 -5.77 -1.72 9.48
CA VAL A 41 -5.48 -0.59 10.38
C VAL A 41 -4.26 0.19 9.90
N THR A 42 -3.18 -0.51 9.54
CA THR A 42 -1.92 0.12 9.11
C THR A 42 -2.10 0.88 7.81
N VAL A 43 -2.79 0.29 6.82
CA VAL A 43 -3.09 0.96 5.54
C VAL A 43 -3.94 2.21 5.77
N ASN A 44 -4.95 2.15 6.62
CA ASN A 44 -5.81 3.30 6.92
C ASN A 44 -5.01 4.43 7.61
N ALA A 45 -4.12 4.09 8.54
CA ALA A 45 -3.24 5.06 9.19
C ALA A 45 -2.31 5.75 8.17
N VAL A 46 -1.68 4.98 7.28
CA VAL A 46 -0.83 5.53 6.21
C VAL A 46 -1.63 6.43 5.27
N LYS A 47 -2.83 6.03 4.88
CA LYS A 47 -3.70 6.84 4.02
C LYS A 47 -4.05 8.18 4.68
N MET A 48 -4.41 8.16 5.96
CA MET A 48 -4.69 9.39 6.70
C MET A 48 -3.45 10.29 6.79
N GLU A 49 -2.30 9.73 7.16
CA GLU A 49 -1.05 10.49 7.25
C GLU A 49 -0.67 11.11 5.90
N TYR A 50 -0.79 10.33 4.81
CA TYR A 50 -0.53 10.80 3.45
C TYR A 50 -1.47 11.94 3.03
N SER A 51 -2.76 11.88 3.39
CA SER A 51 -3.74 12.92 3.03
C SER A 51 -3.43 14.30 3.63
N THR A 52 -2.61 14.36 4.68
CA THR A 52 -2.15 15.61 5.31
C THR A 52 -0.85 16.15 4.69
N MET A 53 -0.24 15.41 3.75
CA MET A 53 1.00 15.81 3.11
C MET A 53 0.71 16.73 1.93
N GLN A 54 1.53 17.77 1.78
CA GLN A 54 1.55 18.61 0.58
C GLN A 54 2.88 18.40 -0.14
N ALA A 55 2.80 17.91 -1.37
CA ALA A 55 3.95 17.74 -2.23
C ALA A 55 4.38 19.08 -2.85
N PRO A 56 5.67 19.43 -2.79
CA PRO A 56 6.23 20.49 -3.62
C PRO A 56 5.96 20.22 -5.12
N GLY A 57 5.77 21.27 -5.91
CA GLY A 57 5.42 21.13 -7.34
C GLY A 57 6.40 20.28 -8.14
N TRP A 58 7.70 20.37 -7.84
CA TRP A 58 8.75 19.57 -8.49
C TRP A 58 8.71 18.07 -8.12
N LEU A 59 7.99 17.70 -7.06
CA LEU A 59 7.78 16.30 -6.64
C LEU A 59 6.41 15.74 -7.05
N LYS A 60 5.57 16.51 -7.76
CA LYS A 60 4.19 16.11 -8.08
C LYS A 60 4.09 14.78 -8.82
N SER A 61 5.04 14.46 -9.70
CA SER A 61 5.04 13.15 -10.39
C SER A 61 5.26 11.97 -9.44
N LEU A 62 6.14 12.15 -8.46
CA LEU A 62 6.46 11.14 -7.46
C LEU A 62 5.32 11.01 -6.45
N ASP A 63 4.72 12.14 -6.05
CA ASP A 63 3.51 12.19 -5.24
C ASP A 63 2.35 11.44 -5.88
N ASN A 64 2.08 11.68 -7.17
CA ASN A 64 1.02 10.96 -7.90
C ASN A 64 1.23 9.44 -7.91
N ILE A 65 2.47 8.97 -8.12
CA ILE A 65 2.77 7.53 -8.10
C ILE A 65 2.51 6.97 -6.70
N PHE A 66 2.92 7.67 -5.65
CA PHE A 66 2.68 7.23 -4.29
C PHE A 66 1.19 7.24 -3.94
N ALA A 67 0.41 8.23 -4.40
CA ALA A 67 -1.04 8.25 -4.25
C ALA A 67 -1.69 7.00 -4.85
N GLU A 68 -1.26 6.57 -6.04
CA GLU A 68 -1.75 5.34 -6.68
C GLU A 68 -1.41 4.09 -5.85
N ILE A 69 -0.23 4.05 -5.22
CA ILE A 69 0.17 2.96 -4.31
C ILE A 69 -0.75 2.92 -3.08
N VAL A 70 -0.98 4.07 -2.44
CA VAL A 70 -1.84 4.19 -1.27
C VAL A 70 -3.29 3.80 -1.61
N ASP A 71 -3.81 4.22 -2.76
CA ASP A 71 -5.17 3.86 -3.19
C ASP A 71 -5.31 2.36 -3.43
N SER A 72 -4.31 1.72 -4.04
CA SER A 72 -4.30 0.26 -4.27
C SER A 72 -4.27 -0.52 -2.95
N HIS A 73 -3.44 -0.10 -1.99
CA HIS A 73 -3.48 -0.69 -0.64
C HIS A 73 -4.84 -0.47 0.04
N ALA A 74 -5.43 0.72 -0.11
CA ALA A 74 -6.74 1.02 0.48
C ALA A 74 -7.86 0.19 -0.16
N LYS A 75 -7.81 -0.11 -1.47
CA LYS A 75 -8.72 -1.05 -2.13
C LYS A 75 -8.57 -2.44 -1.55
N MET A 76 -7.34 -2.92 -1.41
CA MET A 76 -7.04 -4.21 -0.80
C MET A 76 -7.56 -4.31 0.65
N ALA A 77 -7.36 -3.27 1.46
CA ALA A 77 -7.88 -3.21 2.83
C ALA A 77 -9.42 -3.25 2.88
N ARG A 78 -10.10 -2.65 1.89
CA ARG A 78 -11.57 -2.75 1.74
C ARG A 78 -12.01 -4.17 1.38
N HIS A 79 -11.30 -4.82 0.45
CA HIS A 79 -11.57 -6.22 0.10
C HIS A 79 -11.39 -7.14 1.32
N LEU A 80 -10.29 -6.94 2.06
CA LEU A 80 -9.99 -7.69 3.27
C LEU A 80 -11.04 -7.50 4.36
N SER A 81 -11.46 -6.26 4.62
CA SER A 81 -12.55 -5.97 5.55
C SER A 81 -13.85 -6.69 5.18
N ARG A 82 -14.20 -6.70 3.88
CA ARG A 82 -15.40 -7.40 3.39
C ARG A 82 -15.27 -8.92 3.51
N MET A 83 -14.09 -9.46 3.23
CA MET A 83 -13.79 -10.88 3.41
C MET A 83 -13.93 -11.31 4.87
N LEU A 84 -13.37 -10.52 5.81
CA LEU A 84 -13.47 -10.77 7.24
C LEU A 84 -14.91 -10.68 7.76
N GLN A 85 -15.73 -9.79 7.20
CA GLN A 85 -17.14 -9.62 7.59
C GLN A 85 -18.06 -10.71 7.01
N LYS A 86 -17.83 -11.13 5.76
CA LYS A 86 -18.72 -12.04 5.03
C LYS A 86 -18.20 -13.47 4.93
N GLU A 87 -17.01 -13.73 5.44
CA GLU A 87 -16.28 -15.00 5.37
C GLU A 87 -16.22 -15.59 3.94
N ASN A 88 -16.18 -14.72 2.92
CA ASN A 88 -16.29 -15.11 1.53
C ASN A 88 -14.96 -14.93 0.79
N ALA A 89 -14.39 -16.04 0.32
CA ALA A 89 -13.13 -16.09 -0.42
C ALA A 89 -13.19 -15.42 -1.81
N ALA A 90 -14.35 -15.14 -2.38
CA ALA A 90 -14.47 -14.44 -3.67
C ALA A 90 -13.81 -13.03 -3.66
N TYR A 91 -13.63 -12.44 -2.47
CA TYR A 91 -12.93 -11.17 -2.31
C TYR A 91 -11.40 -11.29 -2.46
N ILE A 92 -10.82 -12.50 -2.44
CA ILE A 92 -9.39 -12.77 -2.64
C ILE A 92 -8.95 -12.45 -4.07
N ILE A 93 -9.77 -12.77 -5.08
CA ILE A 93 -9.46 -12.49 -6.51
C ILE A 93 -9.26 -10.99 -6.74
N GLY A 94 -10.06 -10.15 -6.07
CA GLY A 94 -9.89 -8.69 -6.11
C GLY A 94 -8.56 -8.24 -5.50
N MET A 95 -8.06 -8.95 -4.49
CA MET A 95 -6.81 -8.61 -3.81
C MET A 95 -5.58 -8.92 -4.67
N ASP A 96 -5.57 -10.05 -5.40
CA ASP A 96 -4.45 -10.41 -6.30
C ASP A 96 -4.22 -9.34 -7.40
N ASN A 97 -5.28 -8.72 -7.89
CA ASN A 97 -5.18 -7.61 -8.84
C ASN A 97 -4.51 -6.39 -8.21
N GLU A 98 -4.88 -6.05 -6.97
CA GLU A 98 -4.29 -4.91 -6.25
C GLU A 98 -2.83 -5.17 -5.88
N VAL A 99 -2.46 -6.38 -5.48
CA VAL A 99 -1.06 -6.79 -5.22
C VAL A 99 -0.20 -6.57 -6.47
N ARG A 100 -0.64 -7.08 -7.63
CA ARG A 100 0.06 -6.87 -8.90
C ARG A 100 0.21 -5.40 -9.25
N ASN A 101 -0.84 -4.62 -9.01
CA ASN A 101 -0.79 -3.17 -9.26
C ASN A 101 0.22 -2.47 -8.34
N ILE A 102 0.25 -2.81 -7.06
CA ILE A 102 1.21 -2.25 -6.10
C ILE A 102 2.64 -2.60 -6.50
N LEU A 103 2.94 -3.85 -6.85
CA LEU A 103 4.30 -4.24 -7.28
C LEU A 103 4.74 -3.45 -8.52
N ARG A 104 3.85 -3.28 -9.50
CA ARG A 104 4.12 -2.46 -10.69
C ARG A 104 4.39 -0.99 -10.33
N LEU A 105 3.56 -0.41 -9.45
CA LEU A 105 3.68 0.98 -9.03
C LEU A 105 4.92 1.23 -8.16
N SER A 106 5.27 0.30 -7.26
CA SER A 106 6.50 0.36 -6.47
C SER A 106 7.74 0.35 -7.35
N LYS A 107 7.76 -0.45 -8.43
CA LYS A 107 8.83 -0.38 -9.43
C LYS A 107 8.90 0.99 -10.11
N LYS A 108 7.74 1.55 -10.49
CA LYS A 108 7.65 2.90 -11.08
C LYS A 108 8.15 3.98 -10.11
N LEU A 109 7.81 3.87 -8.83
CA LEU A 109 8.27 4.76 -7.76
C LEU A 109 9.80 4.72 -7.63
N ASN A 110 10.38 3.52 -7.52
CA ASN A 110 11.82 3.34 -7.40
C ASN A 110 12.58 3.93 -8.61
N ASN A 111 12.10 3.68 -9.82
CA ASN A 111 12.69 4.27 -11.03
C ASN A 111 12.66 5.81 -10.98
N LYS A 112 11.53 6.40 -10.56
CA LYS A 112 11.40 7.86 -10.46
C LYS A 112 12.32 8.47 -9.40
N VAL A 113 12.48 7.80 -8.26
CA VAL A 113 13.42 8.23 -7.21
C VAL A 113 14.87 8.20 -7.74
N ASN A 114 15.25 7.14 -8.46
CA ASN A 114 16.59 7.02 -9.04
C ASN A 114 16.86 8.08 -10.11
N GLU A 115 15.88 8.40 -10.96
CA GLU A 115 15.98 9.49 -11.94
C GLU A 115 16.26 10.82 -11.24
N LEU A 116 15.45 11.18 -10.22
CA LEU A 116 15.59 12.43 -9.48
C LEU A 116 16.93 12.52 -8.74
N SER A 117 17.44 11.38 -8.26
CA SER A 117 18.73 11.30 -7.55
C SER A 117 19.93 11.35 -8.48
N SER A 118 19.77 11.02 -9.77
CA SER A 118 20.82 11.09 -10.78
C SER A 118 20.94 12.49 -11.42
N THR A 119 19.93 13.34 -11.22
CA THR A 119 19.90 14.75 -11.66
C THR A 119 20.28 15.76 -10.57
N ALA A 120 20.58 15.30 -9.36
CA ALA A 120 21.04 16.12 -8.22
C ALA A 120 22.55 16.01 -8.07
#